data_AF-A0AAU7DCT0-F1
#
_entry.id   AF-A0AAU7DCT0-F1
#
_cell.length_a   1.000
_cell.length_b   1.000
_cell.length_c   1.000
_cell.angle_alpha   90.00
_cell.angle_beta   90.00
_cell.angle_gamma   90.00
#
_symmetry.space_group_name_H-M   'P 1'
#
loop_
_entity.id
_entity.type
_entity.pdbx_description
1 polymer ?
#
loop_
_entity_poly.entity_id
_entity_poly.type
_entity_poly.pdbx_seq_one_letter_code
_entity_poly.pdbx_strand_id
1 'polypeptide(L)'
;MTIPELFVLMMQELPHEKDSHIMWWMMNNMMTRANITVFIDGLTEALSTIDEASPGYAKDRIERISTIEGLSDSALETLYQIVAEIYCAVGAVAVADRDAAGNPIFKDEPRAVSGGKNPEFSSQFESIKYAVEVKSPSLIQYRKSRAIKDVQLTTRIPGATTIFPDVTLPRDNPVKDFVISANAKFEELATVDDGFRILTIVWDRNMNEVVAALTSEVSGLFTDRSFHRAVDGDRVRYPFIDGVVICDYQLTIAHAFRNEIDLTFPAEFMNYHAQTTPKAFITCPDGRPVPEGLLRALGATRIELCHGTEYQPLEMIQWFDFPR
;
A
#
# COMPACT_ATOMS: atom_id res chain seq x y z
N MET A 1 17.62 -8.82 13.31
CA MET A 1 17.13 -9.64 14.45
C MET A 1 16.76 -10.99 13.90
N THR A 2 17.13 -12.09 14.56
CA THR A 2 16.82 -13.43 14.03
C THR A 2 15.34 -13.77 14.22
N ILE A 3 14.82 -14.70 13.41
CA ILE A 3 13.44 -15.19 13.51
C ILE A 3 13.06 -15.65 14.94
N PRO A 4 13.88 -16.46 15.66
CA PRO A 4 13.57 -16.83 17.04
C PRO A 4 13.49 -15.65 18.00
N GLU A 5 14.38 -14.65 17.86
CA GLU A 5 14.35 -13.43 18.68
C GLU A 5 13.09 -12.61 18.41
N LEU A 6 12.65 -12.54 17.15
CA LEU A 6 11.41 -11.85 16.78
C LEU A 6 10.17 -12.51 17.35
N PHE A 7 10.08 -13.84 17.32
CA PHE A 7 8.99 -14.55 17.99
C PHE A 7 8.94 -14.22 19.48
N VAL A 8 10.10 -14.20 20.16
CA VAL A 8 10.18 -13.81 21.57
C VAL A 8 9.70 -12.38 21.78
N LEU A 9 10.15 -11.44 20.94
CA LEU A 9 9.73 -10.05 21.03
C LEU A 9 8.23 -9.88 20.81
N MET A 10 7.66 -10.53 19.79
CA MET A 10 6.22 -10.49 19.54
C MET A 10 5.42 -11.05 20.73
N MET A 11 5.88 -12.14 21.35
CA MET A 11 5.24 -12.70 22.55
C MET A 11 5.30 -11.77 23.77
N GLN A 12 6.33 -10.93 23.85
CA GLN A 12 6.51 -9.97 24.95
C GLN A 12 5.68 -8.70 24.75
N GLU A 13 5.65 -8.17 23.52
CA GLU A 13 5.08 -6.86 23.23
C GLU A 13 3.61 -6.92 22.79
N LEU A 14 3.17 -7.98 22.12
CA LEU A 14 1.80 -8.06 21.61
C LEU A 14 0.83 -8.63 22.65
N PRO A 15 -0.29 -7.95 22.95
CA PRO A 15 -1.27 -8.47 23.89
C PRO A 15 -1.86 -9.80 23.42
N HIS A 16 -1.91 -10.77 24.34
CA HIS A 16 -2.44 -12.11 24.10
C HIS A 16 -3.72 -12.39 24.92
N GLU A 17 -4.15 -11.42 25.74
CA GLU A 17 -5.42 -11.51 26.46
C GLU A 17 -6.59 -11.47 25.48
N LYS A 18 -7.57 -12.35 25.70
CA LYS A 18 -8.72 -12.47 24.81
C LYS A 18 -9.42 -11.13 24.64
N ASP A 19 -9.66 -10.78 23.37
CA ASP A 19 -10.37 -9.58 22.92
C ASP A 19 -9.73 -8.24 23.32
N SER A 20 -8.48 -8.25 23.80
CA SER A 20 -7.75 -7.04 24.21
C SER A 20 -7.12 -6.27 23.03
N HIS A 21 -6.74 -6.98 21.96
CA HIS A 21 -5.94 -6.45 20.87
C HIS A 21 -6.18 -7.21 19.57
N ILE A 22 -6.10 -6.56 18.41
CA ILE A 22 -6.40 -7.20 17.12
C ILE A 22 -5.60 -8.50 16.88
N MET A 23 -4.35 -8.55 17.33
CA MET A 23 -3.47 -9.73 17.22
C MET A 23 -3.73 -10.85 18.24
N TRP A 24 -4.62 -10.67 19.24
CA TRP A 24 -4.74 -11.58 20.38
C TRP A 24 -4.96 -13.04 19.95
N TRP A 25 -5.78 -13.26 18.93
CA TRP A 25 -6.12 -14.61 18.48
C TRP A 25 -4.89 -15.32 17.91
N MET A 26 -4.08 -14.63 17.12
CA MET A 26 -2.85 -15.19 16.57
C MET A 26 -1.83 -15.47 17.67
N MET A 27 -1.64 -14.51 18.56
CA MET A 27 -0.72 -14.65 19.70
C MET A 27 -1.13 -15.81 20.60
N ASN A 28 -2.43 -15.94 20.88
CA ASN A 28 -2.95 -17.05 21.67
C ASN A 28 -2.77 -18.40 20.95
N ASN A 29 -2.98 -18.50 19.63
CA ASN A 29 -2.70 -19.75 18.89
C ASN A 29 -1.22 -20.13 18.95
N MET A 30 -0.32 -19.16 18.79
CA MET A 30 1.11 -19.40 18.88
C MET A 30 1.50 -19.87 20.30
N MET A 31 1.05 -19.16 21.34
CA MET A 31 1.40 -19.43 22.74
C MET A 31 0.81 -20.73 23.28
N THR A 32 -0.46 -21.01 22.98
CA THR A 32 -1.21 -22.11 23.62
C THR A 32 -1.26 -23.39 22.79
N ARG A 33 -1.06 -23.29 21.48
CA ARG A 33 -1.20 -24.44 20.55
C ARG A 33 0.07 -24.73 19.76
N ALA A 34 1.14 -23.95 19.96
CA ALA A 34 2.36 -24.02 19.15
C ALA A 34 2.05 -23.97 17.63
N ASN A 35 0.98 -23.25 17.27
CA ASN A 35 0.54 -23.13 15.89
C ASN A 35 0.86 -21.72 15.37
N ILE A 36 1.86 -21.63 14.50
CA ILE A 36 2.26 -20.40 13.83
C ILE A 36 1.39 -20.24 12.59
N THR A 37 0.62 -19.17 12.51
CA THR A 37 -0.20 -18.89 11.33
C THR A 37 0.65 -18.37 10.19
N VAL A 38 0.17 -18.54 8.94
CA VAL A 38 0.84 -18.00 7.74
C VAL A 38 1.12 -16.50 7.86
N PHE A 39 0.21 -15.76 8.51
CA PHE A 39 0.40 -14.33 8.76
C PHE A 39 1.61 -14.05 9.67
N ILE A 40 1.70 -14.73 10.81
CA ILE A 40 2.78 -14.52 11.78
C ILE A 40 4.12 -14.97 11.18
N ASP A 41 4.14 -16.10 10.48
CA ASP A 41 5.34 -16.65 9.85
C ASP A 41 5.91 -15.67 8.81
N GLY A 42 5.12 -15.31 7.80
CA GLY A 42 5.56 -14.39 6.75
C GLY A 42 5.86 -12.97 7.26
N LEU A 43 5.13 -12.49 8.27
CA LEU A 43 5.44 -11.22 8.93
C LEU A 43 6.81 -11.28 9.62
N THR A 44 7.11 -12.37 10.32
CA THR A 44 8.38 -12.55 11.03
C THR A 44 9.55 -12.65 10.06
N GLU A 45 9.41 -13.39 8.96
CA GLU A 45 10.43 -13.47 7.91
C GLU A 45 10.71 -12.11 7.26
N ALA A 46 9.64 -11.36 6.93
CA ALA A 46 9.78 -10.02 6.36
C ALA A 46 10.46 -9.05 7.32
N LEU A 47 10.04 -9.05 8.60
CA LEU A 47 10.65 -8.22 9.64
C LEU A 47 12.12 -8.57 9.86
N SER A 48 12.48 -9.86 9.89
CA SER A 48 13.87 -10.33 9.99
C SER A 48 14.72 -9.79 8.84
N THR A 49 14.21 -9.91 7.62
CA THR A 49 14.89 -9.47 6.39
C THR A 49 15.13 -7.97 6.39
N ILE A 50 14.13 -7.17 6.77
CA ILE A 50 14.28 -5.72 6.80
C ILE A 50 15.19 -5.28 7.95
N ASP A 51 15.13 -5.93 9.11
CA ASP A 51 15.95 -5.58 10.27
C ASP A 51 17.44 -5.88 10.05
N GLU A 52 17.78 -6.85 9.20
CA GLU A 52 19.15 -7.06 8.73
C GLU A 52 19.66 -5.87 7.90
N ALA A 53 18.80 -5.25 7.08
CA ALA A 53 19.14 -4.09 6.27
C ALA A 53 19.08 -2.77 7.08
N SER A 54 18.20 -2.69 8.08
CA SER A 54 17.96 -1.51 8.91
C SER A 54 17.74 -1.93 10.37
N PRO A 55 18.81 -2.13 11.14
CA PRO A 55 18.71 -2.61 12.52
C PRO A 55 17.79 -1.75 13.40
N GLY A 56 16.86 -2.40 14.08
CA GLY A 56 15.85 -1.76 14.93
C GLY A 56 14.49 -1.58 14.26
N TYR A 57 14.41 -1.77 12.93
CA TYR A 57 13.16 -1.69 12.19
C TYR A 57 12.09 -2.63 12.76
N ALA A 58 12.45 -3.88 13.01
CA ALA A 58 11.46 -4.86 13.44
C ALA A 58 10.91 -4.57 14.82
N LYS A 59 11.75 -4.07 15.72
CA LYS A 59 11.33 -3.64 17.05
C LYS A 59 10.35 -2.48 16.96
N ASP A 60 10.69 -1.42 16.22
CA ASP A 60 9.81 -0.26 16.04
C ASP A 60 8.45 -0.66 15.45
N ARG A 61 8.43 -1.52 14.42
CA ARG A 61 7.16 -1.97 13.83
C ARG A 61 6.33 -2.86 14.75
N ILE A 62 6.95 -3.74 15.54
CA ILE A 62 6.23 -4.53 16.56
C ILE A 62 5.65 -3.62 17.65
N GLU A 63 6.40 -2.62 18.12
CA GLU A 63 5.91 -1.61 19.07
C GLU A 63 4.75 -0.80 18.48
N ARG A 64 4.80 -0.39 17.21
CA ARG A 64 3.66 0.27 16.55
C ARG A 64 2.43 -0.64 16.51
N ILE A 65 2.60 -1.92 16.16
CA ILE A 65 1.50 -2.88 16.14
C ILE A 65 0.91 -3.05 17.54
N SER A 66 1.72 -3.13 18.60
CA SER A 66 1.22 -3.32 19.97
C SER A 66 0.36 -2.16 20.47
N THR A 67 0.52 -0.96 19.93
CA THR A 67 -0.29 0.22 20.27
C THR A 67 -1.68 0.24 19.63
N ILE A 68 -2.03 -0.74 18.78
CA ILE A 68 -3.34 -0.77 18.12
C ILE A 68 -4.41 -1.23 19.11
N GLU A 69 -5.19 -0.28 19.64
CA GLU A 69 -6.22 -0.60 20.64
C GLU A 69 -7.48 -1.25 20.03
N GLY A 70 -7.94 -2.33 20.67
CA GLY A 70 -9.24 -2.95 20.43
C GLY A 70 -9.35 -3.78 19.14
N LEU A 71 -10.59 -4.05 18.74
CA LEU A 71 -10.96 -5.00 17.68
C LEU A 71 -11.80 -4.38 16.56
N SER A 72 -11.80 -3.05 16.46
CA SER A 72 -12.65 -2.35 15.49
C SER A 72 -12.15 -2.51 14.05
N ASP A 73 -13.02 -2.24 13.08
CA ASP A 73 -12.60 -2.14 11.67
C ASP A 73 -11.45 -1.11 11.51
N SER A 74 -11.45 -0.01 12.30
CA SER A 74 -10.38 0.99 12.26
C SER A 74 -9.04 0.45 12.79
N ALA A 75 -9.07 -0.37 13.83
CA ALA A 75 -7.89 -1.04 14.37
C ALA A 75 -7.29 -1.99 13.31
N LEU A 76 -8.14 -2.76 12.63
CA LEU A 76 -7.72 -3.67 11.58
C LEU A 76 -7.15 -2.93 10.36
N GLU A 77 -7.72 -1.81 9.96
CA GLU A 77 -7.18 -0.98 8.87
C GLU A 77 -5.84 -0.33 9.25
N THR A 78 -5.64 0.01 10.53
CA THR A 78 -4.34 0.48 11.03
C THR A 78 -3.29 -0.62 10.90
N LEU A 79 -3.64 -1.86 11.25
CA LEU A 79 -2.77 -3.01 11.03
C LEU A 79 -2.46 -3.21 9.54
N TYR A 80 -3.46 -3.08 8.65
CA TYR A 80 -3.26 -3.23 7.21
C TYR A 80 -2.29 -2.18 6.64
N GLN A 81 -2.34 -0.93 7.13
CA GLN A 81 -1.36 0.10 6.78
C GLN A 81 0.06 -0.33 7.17
N ILE A 82 0.28 -0.75 8.41
CA ILE A 82 1.62 -1.17 8.88
C ILE A 82 2.13 -2.38 8.09
N VAL A 83 1.27 -3.39 7.85
CA VAL A 83 1.68 -4.57 7.08
C VAL A 83 1.96 -4.22 5.61
N ALA A 84 1.22 -3.28 5.02
CA ALA A 84 1.49 -2.79 3.67
C ALA A 84 2.86 -2.08 3.57
N GLU A 85 3.23 -1.29 4.58
CA GLU A 85 4.56 -0.66 4.69
C GLU A 85 5.67 -1.71 4.71
N ILE A 86 5.54 -2.70 5.60
CA ILE A 86 6.49 -3.83 5.72
C ILE A 86 6.58 -4.61 4.41
N TYR A 87 5.46 -4.86 3.76
CA TYR A 87 5.40 -5.58 2.48
C TYR A 87 6.18 -4.85 1.37
N CYS A 88 6.03 -3.52 1.26
CA CYS A 88 6.79 -2.75 0.29
C CYS A 88 8.27 -2.66 0.65
N ALA A 89 8.59 -2.49 1.94
CA ALA A 89 9.96 -2.40 2.43
C ALA A 89 10.76 -3.69 2.18
N VAL A 90 10.19 -4.88 2.46
CA VAL A 90 10.88 -6.15 2.18
C VAL A 90 11.13 -6.33 0.68
N GLY A 91 10.20 -5.89 -0.17
CA GLY A 91 10.39 -5.87 -1.62
C GLY A 91 11.56 -5.02 -2.07
N ALA A 92 11.73 -3.84 -1.48
CA ALA A 92 12.83 -2.93 -1.76
C ALA A 92 14.18 -3.46 -1.25
N VAL A 93 14.20 -4.08 -0.07
CA VAL A 93 15.41 -4.73 0.49
C VAL A 93 15.87 -5.89 -0.38
N ALA A 94 14.95 -6.71 -0.88
CA ALA A 94 15.25 -7.90 -1.68
C ALA A 94 16.04 -7.60 -2.97
N VAL A 95 15.88 -6.39 -3.52
CA VAL A 95 16.53 -5.97 -4.76
C VAL A 95 17.60 -4.91 -4.55
N ALA A 96 17.77 -4.37 -3.35
CA ALA A 96 18.66 -3.24 -3.12
C ALA A 96 20.12 -3.54 -3.54
N ASP A 97 20.78 -2.51 -4.07
CA ASP A 97 22.23 -2.47 -4.21
C ASP A 97 22.89 -2.76 -2.86
N ARG A 98 24.12 -3.27 -2.87
CA ARG A 98 24.90 -3.51 -1.66
C ARG A 98 26.01 -2.48 -1.50
N ASP A 99 26.24 -2.04 -0.27
CA ASP A 99 27.36 -1.18 0.09
C ASP A 99 28.71 -1.94 0.05
N ALA A 100 29.80 -1.25 0.37
CA ALA A 100 31.14 -1.84 0.39
C ALA A 100 31.32 -2.94 1.44
N ALA A 101 30.46 -2.99 2.47
CA ALA A 101 30.44 -4.02 3.50
C ALA A 101 29.47 -5.18 3.15
N GLY A 102 28.76 -5.09 2.02
CA GLY A 102 27.80 -6.08 1.56
C GLY A 102 26.39 -5.89 2.11
N ASN A 103 26.10 -4.81 2.83
CA ASN A 103 24.77 -4.54 3.38
C ASN A 103 23.85 -3.93 2.32
N PRO A 104 22.54 -4.27 2.31
CA PRO A 104 21.58 -3.61 1.43
C PRO A 104 21.55 -2.09 1.67
N ILE A 105 21.57 -1.30 0.59
CA ILE A 105 21.41 0.16 0.65
C ILE A 105 19.91 0.45 0.80
N PHE A 106 19.46 0.45 2.05
CA PHE A 106 18.08 0.72 2.44
C PHE A 106 18.07 1.61 3.68
N LYS A 107 17.09 2.51 3.77
CA LYS A 107 16.90 3.38 4.93
C LYS A 107 15.42 3.54 5.24
N ASP A 108 15.04 3.15 6.45
CA ASP A 108 13.74 3.42 7.05
C ASP A 108 13.58 4.90 7.39
N GLU A 109 12.41 5.46 7.10
CA GLU A 109 12.03 6.85 7.37
C GLU A 109 13.17 7.87 7.12
N PRO A 110 13.67 8.01 5.89
CA PRO A 110 14.81 8.88 5.59
C PRO A 110 14.49 10.34 5.92
N ARG A 111 15.19 10.88 6.92
CA ARG A 111 14.98 12.25 7.40
C ARG A 111 15.76 13.28 6.60
N ALA A 112 15.06 14.28 6.07
CA ALA A 112 15.66 15.51 5.54
C ALA A 112 15.86 16.55 6.65
N VAL A 113 14.84 16.76 7.48
CA VAL A 113 14.88 17.65 8.65
C VAL A 113 14.44 16.89 9.90
N SER A 114 15.04 17.22 11.05
CA SER A 114 14.62 16.64 12.33
C SER A 114 13.17 17.01 12.66
N GLY A 115 12.30 16.01 12.83
CA GLY A 115 10.87 16.20 13.13
C GLY A 115 9.99 16.50 11.90
N GLY A 116 10.56 16.44 10.70
CA GLY A 116 9.83 16.62 9.44
C GLY A 116 9.05 15.38 8.99
N LYS A 117 8.31 15.51 7.89
CA LYS A 117 7.51 14.42 7.33
C LYS A 117 8.38 13.61 6.38
N ASN A 118 8.58 12.33 6.69
CA ASN A 118 9.46 11.47 5.90
C ASN A 118 8.63 10.49 5.07
N PRO A 119 9.07 10.14 3.85
CA PRO A 119 8.52 8.97 3.18
C PRO A 119 8.80 7.72 4.01
N GLU A 120 8.11 6.64 3.71
CA GLU A 120 8.24 5.38 4.45
C GLU A 120 9.67 4.84 4.40
N PHE A 121 10.29 4.81 3.22
CA PHE A 121 11.68 4.37 3.08
C PHE A 121 12.37 4.96 1.85
N SER A 122 13.68 4.76 1.78
CA SER A 122 14.48 4.96 0.57
C SER A 122 15.41 3.77 0.33
N SER A 123 15.78 3.56 -0.93
CA SER A 123 16.66 2.48 -1.35
C SER A 123 17.37 2.85 -2.66
N GLN A 124 18.29 1.99 -3.10
CA GLN A 124 19.03 2.16 -4.33
C GLN A 124 19.04 0.84 -5.12
N PHE A 125 18.84 0.92 -6.44
CA PHE A 125 18.93 -0.23 -7.35
C PHE A 125 19.65 0.18 -8.63
N GLU A 126 20.67 -0.56 -9.04
CA GLU A 126 21.48 -0.25 -10.23
C GLU A 126 21.98 1.21 -10.22
N SER A 127 22.41 1.70 -9.05
CA SER A 127 22.80 3.10 -8.80
C SER A 127 21.69 4.15 -8.94
N ILE A 128 20.44 3.73 -9.14
CA ILE A 128 19.27 4.60 -9.16
C ILE A 128 18.71 4.69 -7.75
N LYS A 129 18.77 5.89 -7.16
CA LYS A 129 18.15 6.17 -5.87
C LYS A 129 16.66 6.37 -6.01
N TYR A 130 15.91 5.91 -5.03
CA TYR A 130 14.48 6.17 -4.95
C TYR A 130 13.99 6.18 -3.50
N ALA A 131 12.86 6.87 -3.29
CA ALA A 131 12.13 6.94 -2.05
C ALA A 131 10.67 6.56 -2.30
N VAL A 132 10.07 5.89 -1.32
CA VAL A 132 8.71 5.36 -1.42
C VAL A 132 7.88 5.83 -0.25
N GLU A 133 6.71 6.37 -0.55
CA GLU A 133 5.64 6.55 0.43
C GLU A 133 4.62 5.45 0.22
N VAL A 134 4.22 4.76 1.29
CA VAL A 134 3.25 3.66 1.22
C VAL A 134 1.92 4.08 1.83
N LYS A 135 0.82 3.82 1.13
CA LYS A 135 -0.54 4.11 1.61
C LYS A 135 -1.47 2.92 1.39
N SER A 136 -2.25 2.61 2.41
CA SER A 136 -3.35 1.65 2.39
C SER A 136 -4.63 2.37 2.86
N PRO A 137 -5.67 2.44 2.03
CA PRO A 137 -6.95 3.03 2.42
C PRO A 137 -7.72 2.19 3.44
N SER A 138 -8.59 2.85 4.21
CA SER A 138 -9.68 2.15 4.90
C SER A 138 -10.77 1.75 3.92
N LEU A 139 -10.92 0.45 3.66
CA LEU A 139 -11.86 -0.13 2.71
C LEU A 139 -12.91 -1.06 3.32
N ILE A 140 -12.80 -1.50 4.58
CA ILE A 140 -13.77 -2.48 5.13
C ILE A 140 -15.23 -2.01 4.98
N GLN A 141 -15.54 -0.79 5.40
CA GLN A 141 -16.91 -0.24 5.28
C GLN A 141 -17.30 0.04 3.84
N TYR A 142 -16.35 0.48 3.03
CA TYR A 142 -16.58 0.73 1.61
C TYR A 142 -16.88 -0.56 0.84
N ARG A 143 -16.17 -1.66 1.12
CA ARG A 143 -16.43 -3.01 0.61
C ARG A 143 -17.83 -3.49 0.95
N LYS A 144 -18.28 -3.29 2.19
CA LYS A 144 -19.65 -3.61 2.62
C LYS A 144 -20.68 -2.83 1.81
N SER A 145 -20.47 -1.53 1.58
CA SER A 145 -21.35 -0.71 0.74
C SER A 145 -21.34 -1.16 -0.72
N ARG A 146 -20.18 -1.50 -1.28
CA ARG A 146 -20.02 -1.96 -2.66
C ARG A 146 -20.75 -3.29 -2.90
N ALA A 147 -20.75 -4.18 -1.91
CA ALA A 147 -21.35 -5.51 -2.02
C ALA A 147 -22.89 -5.53 -2.02
N ILE A 148 -23.54 -4.43 -1.62
CA ILE A 148 -25.02 -4.36 -1.51
C ILE A 148 -25.67 -3.46 -2.56
N LYS A 149 -24.89 -2.82 -3.44
CA LYS A 149 -25.41 -1.88 -4.44
C LYS A 149 -25.06 -2.35 -5.85
N ASP A 150 -26.05 -2.31 -6.72
CA ASP A 150 -25.93 -2.77 -8.11
C ASP A 150 -25.05 -1.86 -8.96
N VAL A 151 -24.94 -0.58 -8.60
CA VAL A 151 -24.16 0.40 -9.35
C VAL A 151 -23.07 0.98 -8.47
N GLN A 152 -21.88 1.08 -9.05
CA GLN A 152 -20.73 1.75 -8.46
C GLN A 152 -20.19 2.79 -9.44
N LEU A 153 -19.96 4.00 -8.94
CA LEU A 153 -19.18 5.02 -9.62
C LEU A 153 -17.74 4.95 -9.13
N THR A 154 -16.81 5.04 -10.06
CA THR A 154 -15.36 5.01 -9.82
C THR A 154 -14.72 6.37 -10.11
N THR A 155 -15.47 7.29 -10.73
CA THR A 155 -15.09 8.68 -11.00
C THR A 155 -16.23 9.63 -10.62
N ARG A 156 -15.95 10.94 -10.54
CA ARG A 156 -16.98 11.98 -10.37
C ARG A 156 -17.63 12.31 -11.70
N ILE A 157 -18.79 11.70 -11.95
CA ILE A 157 -19.63 12.03 -13.10
C ILE A 157 -20.68 13.08 -12.70
N PRO A 158 -20.67 14.30 -13.28
CA PRO A 158 -21.69 15.30 -13.00
C PRO A 158 -23.11 14.78 -13.24
N GLY A 159 -24.00 14.94 -12.26
CA GLY A 159 -25.40 14.51 -12.36
C GLY A 159 -25.64 13.00 -12.20
N ALA A 160 -24.61 12.17 -12.03
CA ALA A 160 -24.80 10.72 -11.96
C ALA A 160 -25.65 10.28 -10.76
N THR A 161 -25.57 10.95 -9.62
CA THR A 161 -26.41 10.65 -8.45
C THR A 161 -27.89 11.01 -8.65
N THR A 162 -28.20 11.86 -9.63
CA THR A 162 -29.59 12.13 -10.04
C THR A 162 -30.15 10.98 -10.88
N ILE A 163 -29.30 10.30 -11.65
CA ILE A 163 -29.67 9.17 -12.51
C ILE A 163 -29.68 7.86 -11.72
N PHE A 164 -28.69 7.68 -10.84
CA PHE A 164 -28.48 6.51 -9.99
C PHE A 164 -28.52 6.96 -8.51
N PRO A 165 -29.72 7.09 -7.91
CA PRO A 165 -29.86 7.57 -6.54
C PRO A 165 -29.30 6.59 -5.51
N ASP A 166 -29.31 5.29 -5.81
CA ASP A 166 -28.75 4.25 -4.94
C ASP A 166 -27.47 3.66 -5.55
N VAL A 167 -26.37 4.41 -5.39
CA VAL A 167 -25.09 4.10 -6.02
C VAL A 167 -23.95 4.11 -5.00
N THR A 168 -22.93 3.28 -5.20
CA THR A 168 -21.66 3.40 -4.45
C THR A 168 -20.88 4.56 -5.04
N LEU A 169 -20.58 5.57 -4.22
CA LEU A 169 -19.84 6.76 -4.65
C LEU A 169 -18.34 6.46 -4.81
N PRO A 170 -17.62 7.22 -5.65
CA PRO A 170 -16.19 7.04 -5.85
C PRO A 170 -15.40 7.16 -4.54
N ARG A 171 -14.42 6.28 -4.37
CA ARG A 171 -13.45 6.32 -3.26
C ARG A 171 -12.18 7.11 -3.63
N ASP A 172 -12.38 8.23 -4.34
CA ASP A 172 -11.30 9.03 -4.92
C ASP A 172 -10.64 10.02 -3.93
N ASN A 173 -11.36 10.47 -2.90
CA ASN A 173 -10.82 11.38 -1.89
C ASN A 173 -9.61 10.79 -1.14
N PRO A 174 -9.63 9.52 -0.67
CA PRO A 174 -8.43 8.89 -0.13
C PRO A 174 -7.23 8.93 -1.07
N VAL A 175 -7.43 8.66 -2.37
CA VAL A 175 -6.35 8.72 -3.37
C VAL A 175 -5.80 10.14 -3.48
N LYS A 176 -6.67 11.16 -3.53
CA LYS A 176 -6.26 12.57 -3.51
C LYS A 176 -5.44 12.90 -2.27
N ASP A 177 -5.91 12.49 -1.09
CA ASP A 177 -5.23 12.80 0.18
C ASP A 177 -3.87 12.08 0.28
N PHE A 178 -3.75 10.88 -0.30
CA PHE A 178 -2.48 10.17 -0.45
C PHE A 178 -1.50 10.91 -1.34
N VAL A 179 -1.94 11.37 -2.51
CA VAL A 179 -1.10 12.15 -3.44
C VAL A 179 -0.66 13.47 -2.79
N ILE A 180 -1.55 14.18 -2.09
CA ILE A 180 -1.19 15.40 -1.34
C ILE A 180 -0.15 15.09 -0.24
N SER A 181 -0.40 14.05 0.56
CA SER A 181 0.51 13.64 1.65
C SER A 181 1.88 13.25 1.12
N ALA A 182 1.94 12.46 0.06
CA ALA A 182 3.18 11.99 -0.54
C ALA A 182 3.96 13.15 -1.15
N ASN A 183 3.30 14.03 -1.92
CA ASN A 183 3.95 15.20 -2.51
C ASN A 183 4.60 16.10 -1.45
N ALA A 184 3.93 16.33 -0.32
CA ALA A 184 4.49 17.12 0.78
C ALA A 184 5.71 16.45 1.45
N LYS A 185 5.67 15.13 1.67
CA LYS A 185 6.83 14.36 2.20
C LYS A 185 8.02 14.40 1.24
N PHE A 186 7.74 14.25 -0.05
CA PHE A 186 8.74 14.23 -1.10
C PHE A 186 9.34 15.60 -1.41
N GLU A 187 8.57 16.67 -1.28
CA GLU A 187 9.07 18.05 -1.34
C GLU A 187 10.16 18.30 -0.30
N GLU A 188 9.94 17.85 0.94
CA GLU A 188 10.91 17.99 2.00
C GLU A 188 12.18 17.17 1.70
N LEU A 189 12.02 15.91 1.27
CA LEU A 189 13.15 15.05 0.90
C LEU A 189 13.95 15.58 -0.29
N ALA A 190 13.30 16.23 -1.26
CA ALA A 190 13.94 16.75 -2.47
C ALA A 190 15.06 17.76 -2.19
N THR A 191 15.10 18.33 -0.98
CA THR A 191 16.15 19.25 -0.54
C THR A 191 17.50 18.57 -0.28
N VAL A 192 17.51 17.25 -0.05
CA VAL A 192 18.70 16.47 0.32
C VAL A 192 18.94 15.23 -0.55
N ASP A 193 17.92 14.77 -1.30
CA ASP A 193 18.02 13.62 -2.18
C ASP A 193 17.27 13.85 -3.51
N ASP A 194 17.96 13.58 -4.62
CA ASP A 194 17.41 13.68 -5.98
C ASP A 194 16.89 12.34 -6.54
N GLY A 195 16.77 11.31 -5.70
CA GLY A 195 16.19 10.01 -6.09
C GLY A 195 14.75 10.11 -6.59
N PHE A 196 14.30 9.08 -7.32
CA PHE A 196 12.91 8.95 -7.78
C PHE A 196 11.94 8.84 -6.60
N ARG A 197 10.76 9.44 -6.70
CA ARG A 197 9.82 9.60 -5.60
C ARG A 197 8.50 8.95 -5.95
N ILE A 198 8.25 7.79 -5.36
CA ILE A 198 7.19 6.87 -5.78
C ILE A 198 6.15 6.75 -4.68
N LEU A 199 4.89 7.04 -5.00
CA LEU A 199 3.78 6.71 -4.11
C LEU A 199 3.32 5.28 -4.41
N THR A 200 3.38 4.39 -3.43
CA THR A 200 2.80 3.05 -3.52
C THR A 200 1.47 3.02 -2.79
N ILE A 201 0.39 2.71 -3.52
CA ILE A 201 -0.96 2.53 -2.97
C ILE A 201 -1.27 1.04 -2.94
N VAL A 202 -1.33 0.46 -1.74
CA VAL A 202 -1.75 -0.93 -1.52
C VAL A 202 -3.26 -0.95 -1.35
N TRP A 203 -3.96 -1.40 -2.40
CA TRP A 203 -5.42 -1.46 -2.51
C TRP A 203 -5.92 -2.90 -2.42
N ASP A 204 -7.22 -3.08 -2.64
CA ASP A 204 -7.83 -4.39 -2.92
C ASP A 204 -7.88 -4.68 -4.45
N ARG A 205 -8.55 -5.77 -4.82
CA ARG A 205 -8.73 -6.21 -6.21
C ARG A 205 -9.43 -5.20 -7.13
N ASN A 206 -10.06 -4.15 -6.59
CA ASN A 206 -10.72 -3.10 -7.37
C ASN A 206 -9.76 -1.93 -7.65
N MET A 207 -8.56 -2.24 -8.15
CA MET A 207 -7.54 -1.25 -8.51
C MET A 207 -8.03 -0.19 -9.49
N ASN A 208 -9.06 -0.52 -10.30
CA ASN A 208 -9.68 0.41 -11.25
C ASN A 208 -10.24 1.65 -10.55
N GLU A 209 -10.56 1.59 -9.26
CA GLU A 209 -10.97 2.75 -8.46
C GLU A 209 -9.83 3.76 -8.34
N VAL A 210 -8.60 3.29 -8.10
CA VAL A 210 -7.40 4.12 -8.01
C VAL A 210 -6.98 4.59 -9.39
N VAL A 211 -7.01 3.69 -10.39
CA VAL A 211 -6.72 4.05 -11.79
C VAL A 211 -7.66 5.15 -12.25
N ALA A 212 -8.98 5.00 -12.09
CA ALA A 212 -9.96 6.02 -12.46
C ALA A 212 -9.75 7.34 -11.69
N ALA A 213 -9.50 7.28 -10.37
CA ALA A 213 -9.23 8.48 -9.57
C ALA A 213 -8.00 9.26 -10.07
N LEU A 214 -7.00 8.59 -10.65
CA LEU A 214 -5.81 9.22 -11.20
C LEU A 214 -5.99 9.64 -12.67
N THR A 215 -6.55 8.79 -13.53
CA THR A 215 -6.42 8.92 -14.99
C THR A 215 -7.73 9.06 -15.76
N SER A 216 -8.90 8.98 -15.12
CA SER A 216 -10.20 9.19 -15.78
C SER A 216 -10.21 10.51 -16.55
N GLU A 217 -10.59 10.47 -17.83
CA GLU A 217 -10.75 11.68 -18.66
C GLU A 217 -11.91 12.57 -18.22
N VAL A 218 -12.79 12.05 -17.36
CA VAL A 218 -13.93 12.79 -16.80
C VAL A 218 -13.49 13.64 -15.62
N SER A 219 -12.69 13.08 -14.68
CA SER A 219 -12.32 13.82 -13.47
C SER A 219 -10.97 13.47 -12.82
N GLY A 220 -10.14 12.63 -13.44
CA GLY A 220 -8.92 12.08 -12.83
C GLY A 220 -7.88 13.13 -12.41
N LEU A 221 -7.22 12.91 -11.28
CA LEU A 221 -6.26 13.85 -10.65
C LEU A 221 -5.10 14.26 -11.55
N PHE A 222 -4.64 13.37 -12.44
CA PHE A 222 -3.53 13.58 -13.37
C PHE A 222 -3.98 14.09 -14.74
N THR A 223 -5.23 14.54 -14.85
CA THR A 223 -5.79 15.09 -16.09
C THR A 223 -6.10 16.57 -15.94
N ASP A 224 -6.27 17.27 -17.07
CA ASP A 224 -6.76 18.65 -17.08
C ASP A 224 -8.18 18.77 -16.51
N ARG A 225 -8.91 17.65 -16.43
CA ARG A 225 -10.25 17.57 -15.84
C ARG A 225 -10.27 17.25 -14.34
N SER A 226 -9.12 17.22 -13.68
CA SER A 226 -8.97 16.93 -12.24
C SER A 226 -10.06 17.53 -11.37
N PHE A 227 -10.61 16.71 -10.46
CA PHE A 227 -11.53 17.16 -9.41
C PHE A 227 -10.83 17.94 -8.28
N HIS A 228 -9.49 17.95 -8.24
CA HIS A 228 -8.72 18.77 -7.31
C HIS A 228 -8.20 20.03 -8.03
N ARG A 229 -8.92 21.13 -7.80
CA ARG A 229 -8.72 22.42 -8.47
C ARG A 229 -8.12 23.44 -7.53
N ALA A 230 -7.21 24.25 -8.04
CA ALA A 230 -6.75 25.46 -7.38
C ALA A 230 -7.82 26.57 -7.44
N VAL A 231 -7.58 27.68 -6.74
CA VAL A 231 -8.54 28.79 -6.63
C VAL A 231 -8.84 29.44 -7.99
N ASP A 232 -7.87 29.43 -8.90
CA ASP A 232 -7.97 29.92 -10.28
C ASP A 232 -8.70 28.96 -11.24
N GLY A 233 -9.02 27.73 -10.79
CA GLY A 233 -9.68 26.70 -11.59
C GLY A 233 -8.73 25.75 -12.32
N ASP A 234 -7.42 25.95 -12.21
CA ASP A 234 -6.44 25.03 -12.79
C ASP A 234 -6.34 23.73 -11.97
N ARG A 235 -5.84 22.66 -12.60
CA ARG A 235 -5.54 21.42 -11.85
C ARG A 235 -4.41 21.67 -10.86
N VAL A 236 -4.55 21.16 -9.64
CA VAL A 236 -3.43 21.11 -8.69
C VAL A 236 -2.37 20.14 -9.25
N ARG A 237 -1.11 20.56 -9.21
CA ARG A 237 0.05 19.78 -9.68
C ARG A 237 0.78 19.09 -8.53
N TYR A 238 1.45 17.99 -8.84
CA TYR A 238 2.21 17.21 -7.85
C TYR A 238 3.65 16.95 -8.31
N PRO A 239 4.51 18.00 -8.38
CA PRO A 239 5.82 17.92 -9.02
C PRO A 239 6.83 17.05 -8.28
N PHE A 240 6.54 16.64 -7.04
CA PHE A 240 7.45 15.82 -6.23
C PHE A 240 7.07 14.33 -6.24
N ILE A 241 6.13 13.92 -7.09
CA ILE A 241 5.79 12.50 -7.33
C ILE A 241 6.18 12.18 -8.76
N ASP A 242 7.06 11.19 -8.95
CA ASP A 242 7.45 10.73 -10.28
C ASP A 242 6.46 9.70 -10.85
N GLY A 243 5.82 8.93 -9.97
CA GLY A 243 4.74 8.04 -10.35
C GLY A 243 4.08 7.35 -9.16
N VAL A 244 3.04 6.59 -9.48
CA VAL A 244 2.23 5.84 -8.52
C VAL A 244 2.28 4.36 -8.87
N VAL A 245 2.67 3.52 -7.92
CA VAL A 245 2.52 2.07 -7.98
C VAL A 245 1.22 1.69 -7.28
N ILE A 246 0.38 0.88 -7.92
CA ILE A 246 -0.87 0.35 -7.35
C ILE A 246 -0.69 -1.15 -7.18
N CYS A 247 -0.94 -1.65 -5.97
CA CYS A 247 -0.76 -3.04 -5.62
C CYS A 247 -2.05 -3.63 -5.04
N ASP A 248 -2.58 -4.69 -5.64
CA ASP A 248 -3.62 -5.53 -5.06
C ASP A 248 -3.00 -6.44 -3.99
N TYR A 249 -2.96 -5.98 -2.73
CA TYR A 249 -2.41 -6.81 -1.64
C TYR A 249 -3.17 -6.68 -0.33
N GLN A 250 -4.04 -5.66 -0.17
CA GLN A 250 -4.80 -5.49 1.07
C GLN A 250 -5.74 -6.69 1.33
N LEU A 251 -6.31 -7.28 0.28
CA LEU A 251 -7.15 -8.48 0.43
C LEU A 251 -6.32 -9.70 0.84
N THR A 252 -5.11 -9.85 0.33
CA THR A 252 -4.16 -10.90 0.75
C THR A 252 -3.81 -10.77 2.23
N ILE A 253 -3.52 -9.54 2.70
CA ILE A 253 -3.31 -9.27 4.12
C ILE A 253 -4.54 -9.68 4.94
N ALA A 254 -5.74 -9.33 4.48
CA ALA A 254 -6.98 -9.67 5.18
C ALA A 254 -7.20 -11.19 5.29
N HIS A 255 -6.98 -11.93 4.20
CA HIS A 255 -7.12 -13.38 4.19
C HIS A 255 -6.06 -14.08 5.04
N ALA A 256 -4.79 -13.65 4.94
CA ALA A 256 -3.72 -14.14 5.80
C ALA A 256 -4.08 -13.92 7.27
N PHE A 257 -4.57 -12.72 7.60
CA PHE A 257 -4.92 -12.36 8.95
C PHE A 257 -6.06 -13.23 9.53
N ARG A 258 -7.04 -13.59 8.70
CA ARG A 258 -8.15 -14.48 9.10
C ARG A 258 -7.83 -15.96 8.97
N ASN A 259 -6.61 -16.30 8.53
CA ASN A 259 -6.21 -17.67 8.19
C ASN A 259 -7.14 -18.31 7.14
N GLU A 260 -7.64 -17.50 6.21
CA GLU A 260 -8.52 -17.87 5.09
C GLU A 260 -7.67 -18.14 3.83
N ILE A 261 -6.91 -19.23 3.84
CA ILE A 261 -6.03 -19.59 2.72
C ILE A 261 -6.84 -20.37 1.68
N ASP A 262 -6.99 -19.80 0.48
CA ASP A 262 -7.65 -20.43 -0.66
C ASP A 262 -6.71 -20.63 -1.86
N LEU A 263 -7.22 -21.13 -2.98
CA LEU A 263 -6.44 -21.38 -4.20
C LEU A 263 -5.88 -20.10 -4.85
N THR A 264 -6.38 -18.93 -4.46
CA THR A 264 -5.93 -17.61 -4.97
C THR A 264 -4.96 -16.92 -4.02
N PHE A 265 -4.72 -17.50 -2.84
CA PHE A 265 -3.72 -17.01 -1.89
C PHE A 265 -2.31 -17.25 -2.45
N PRO A 266 -1.39 -16.29 -2.36
CA PRO A 266 -0.03 -16.47 -2.86
C PRO A 266 0.66 -17.62 -2.13
N ALA A 267 1.54 -18.33 -2.83
CA ALA A 267 2.29 -19.45 -2.23
C ALA A 267 3.09 -19.02 -0.99
N GLU A 268 3.58 -17.78 -0.99
CA GLU A 268 4.38 -17.19 0.08
C GLU A 268 3.80 -15.82 0.47
N PHE A 269 3.32 -15.71 1.71
CA PHE A 269 2.89 -14.43 2.29
C PHE A 269 4.10 -13.51 2.48
N MET A 270 3.92 -12.20 2.28
CA MET A 270 4.97 -11.17 2.28
C MET A 270 6.05 -11.28 1.19
N ASN A 271 6.00 -12.27 0.30
CA ASN A 271 6.87 -12.29 -0.87
C ASN A 271 6.39 -11.27 -1.92
N TYR A 272 7.02 -10.10 -1.90
CA TYR A 272 6.69 -8.96 -2.75
C TYR A 272 6.82 -9.26 -4.25
N HIS A 273 7.83 -10.03 -4.65
CA HIS A 273 8.14 -10.29 -6.07
C HIS A 273 7.47 -11.54 -6.64
N ALA A 274 6.84 -12.37 -5.80
CA ALA A 274 6.14 -13.59 -6.22
C ALA A 274 4.66 -13.38 -6.58
N GLN A 275 4.14 -12.14 -6.54
CA GLN A 275 2.75 -11.88 -6.92
C GLN A 275 2.52 -12.15 -8.41
N THR A 276 1.41 -12.82 -8.72
CA THR A 276 1.00 -13.12 -10.10
C THR A 276 0.25 -11.95 -10.75
N THR A 277 -0.38 -11.09 -9.94
CA THR A 277 -1.03 -9.87 -10.41
C THR A 277 0.02 -8.75 -10.57
N PRO A 278 0.09 -8.11 -11.75
CA PRO A 278 0.97 -6.96 -11.96
C PRO A 278 0.68 -5.82 -10.97
N LYS A 279 1.74 -5.26 -10.36
CA LYS A 279 1.63 -3.97 -9.68
C LYS A 279 1.62 -2.89 -10.75
N ALA A 280 0.53 -2.17 -10.90
CA ALA A 280 0.39 -1.21 -11.98
C ALA A 280 1.14 0.08 -11.68
N PHE A 281 1.86 0.62 -12.66
CA PHE A 281 2.57 1.88 -12.55
C PHE A 281 1.92 2.95 -13.43
N ILE A 282 1.57 4.07 -12.82
CA ILE A 282 1.02 5.26 -13.49
C ILE A 282 2.04 6.39 -13.35
N THR A 283 2.46 6.96 -14.47
CA THR A 283 3.38 8.12 -14.46
C THR A 283 2.63 9.36 -13.98
N CYS A 284 3.23 10.14 -13.07
CA CYS A 284 2.67 11.45 -12.73
C CYS A 284 3.06 12.44 -13.84
N PRO A 285 2.11 13.18 -14.44
CA PRO A 285 2.40 14.10 -15.53
C PRO A 285 3.28 15.29 -15.11
N ASP A 286 3.36 15.57 -13.81
CA ASP A 286 4.19 16.65 -13.25
C ASP A 286 5.57 16.15 -12.78
N GLY A 287 5.81 14.83 -12.83
CA GLY A 287 7.02 14.17 -12.35
C GLY A 287 8.01 13.81 -13.46
N ARG A 288 9.09 13.13 -13.07
CA ARG A 288 10.11 12.65 -14.02
C ARG A 288 9.73 11.28 -14.57
N PRO A 289 10.12 10.96 -15.83
CA PRO A 289 9.99 9.62 -16.36
C PRO A 289 10.79 8.61 -15.54
N VAL A 290 10.11 7.61 -14.99
CA VAL A 290 10.75 6.53 -14.22
C VAL A 290 11.37 5.49 -15.17
N PRO A 291 12.66 5.13 -15.02
CA PRO A 291 13.33 4.12 -15.85
C PRO A 291 12.77 2.71 -15.65
N GLU A 292 12.77 1.91 -16.71
CA GLU A 292 12.30 0.50 -16.66
C GLU A 292 13.08 -0.38 -15.68
N GLY A 293 14.38 -0.09 -15.46
CA GLY A 293 15.18 -0.79 -14.45
C GLY A 293 14.58 -0.64 -13.05
N LEU A 294 14.18 0.58 -12.69
CA LEU A 294 13.54 0.86 -11.41
C LEU A 294 12.13 0.26 -11.34
N LEU A 295 11.35 0.28 -12.42
CA LEU A 295 10.03 -0.38 -12.45
C LEU A 295 10.14 -1.89 -12.19
N ARG A 296 11.11 -2.57 -12.81
CA ARG A 296 11.38 -3.99 -12.53
C ARG A 296 11.77 -4.23 -11.09
N ALA A 297 12.61 -3.38 -10.49
CA ALA A 297 13.00 -3.47 -9.09
C ALA A 297 11.81 -3.27 -8.14
N LEU A 298 10.84 -2.43 -8.52
CA LEU A 298 9.57 -2.26 -7.81
C LEU A 298 8.54 -3.36 -8.13
N GLY A 299 8.90 -4.38 -8.91
CA GLY A 299 7.97 -5.42 -9.36
C GLY A 299 6.74 -4.84 -10.07
N ALA A 300 6.90 -3.69 -10.73
CA ALA A 300 5.84 -2.88 -11.29
C ALA A 300 5.84 -2.91 -12.83
N THR A 301 4.65 -2.86 -13.39
CA THR A 301 4.38 -2.87 -14.82
C THR A 301 3.63 -1.60 -15.18
N ARG A 302 4.05 -0.91 -16.25
CA ARG A 302 3.32 0.26 -16.76
C ARG A 302 1.84 -0.08 -17.00
N ILE A 303 0.94 0.82 -16.60
CA ILE A 303 -0.51 0.59 -16.69
C ILE A 303 -0.96 0.24 -18.12
N GLU A 304 -0.30 0.78 -19.15
CA GLU A 304 -0.61 0.52 -20.56
C GLU A 304 -0.29 -0.92 -21.00
N LEU A 305 0.55 -1.61 -20.23
CA LEU A 305 0.93 -3.02 -20.43
C LEU A 305 0.15 -3.97 -19.52
N CYS A 306 -0.64 -3.44 -18.58
CA CYS A 306 -1.50 -4.26 -17.74
C CYS A 306 -2.78 -4.64 -18.49
N HIS A 307 -3.21 -5.89 -18.34
CA HIS A 307 -4.42 -6.42 -18.96
C HIS A 307 -5.44 -6.79 -17.88
N GLY A 308 -6.72 -6.52 -18.14
CA GLY A 308 -7.80 -6.76 -17.18
C GLY A 308 -8.65 -5.52 -16.96
N THR A 309 -9.91 -5.71 -16.54
CA THR A 309 -10.84 -4.60 -16.29
C THR A 309 -10.45 -3.79 -15.05
N GLU A 310 -9.75 -4.43 -14.11
CA GLU A 310 -9.19 -3.82 -12.91
C GLU A 310 -8.07 -2.80 -13.20
N TYR A 311 -7.50 -2.77 -14.40
CA TYR A 311 -6.48 -1.80 -14.82
C TYR A 311 -7.01 -0.69 -15.72
N GLN A 312 -8.32 -0.69 -16.01
CA GLN A 312 -8.93 0.34 -16.85
C GLN A 312 -9.52 1.46 -15.98
N PRO A 313 -9.47 2.73 -16.41
CA PRO A 313 -10.18 3.82 -15.75
C PRO A 313 -11.67 3.76 -16.07
N LEU A 314 -12.34 2.70 -15.60
CA LEU A 314 -13.78 2.55 -15.72
C LEU A 314 -14.44 3.71 -14.97
N GLU A 315 -15.57 4.22 -15.47
CA GLU A 315 -16.30 5.33 -14.84
C GLU A 315 -17.48 4.83 -13.99
N MET A 316 -18.03 3.69 -14.37
CA MET A 316 -19.15 3.03 -13.73
C MET A 316 -19.00 1.52 -13.86
N ILE A 317 -19.35 0.80 -12.80
CA ILE A 317 -19.51 -0.65 -12.77
C ILE A 317 -20.96 -0.95 -12.42
N GLN A 318 -21.58 -1.86 -13.18
CA GLN A 318 -22.88 -2.42 -12.87
C GLN A 318 -22.73 -3.91 -12.55
N TRP A 319 -23.13 -4.29 -11.35
CA TRP A 319 -23.18 -5.67 -10.89
C TRP A 319 -24.53 -6.27 -11.28
N PHE A 320 -24.49 -7.50 -11.81
CA PHE A 320 -25.69 -8.26 -12.15
C PHE A 320 -25.68 -9.54 -11.33
N ASP A 321 -26.68 -9.71 -10.47
CA ASP A 321 -26.95 -10.99 -9.85
C ASP A 321 -27.65 -11.89 -10.86
N PHE A 322 -26.91 -12.86 -11.41
CA PHE A 322 -27.54 -13.96 -12.12
C PHE A 322 -28.07 -14.96 -11.08
N PRO A 323 -29.37 -15.33 -11.13
CA PRO A 323 -29.88 -16.39 -10.28
C PRO A 323 -29.07 -17.67 -10.54
N ARG A 324 -28.51 -18.24 -9.46
CA ARG A 324 -27.76 -19.50 -9.50
C ARG A 324 -28.70 -20.68 -9.74
#